data_AF-A0A2Z2I2P5-F1
#
_entry.id   AF-A0A2Z2I2P5-F1
#
_cell.length_a   1.000
_cell.length_b   1.000
_cell.length_c   1.000
_cell.angle_alpha   90.00
_cell.angle_beta   90.00
_cell.angle_gamma   90.00
#
_symmetry.space_group_name_H-M   'P 1'
#
loop_
_entity.id
_entity.type
_entity.pdbx_description
1 polymer ?
#
loop_
_entity_poly.entity_id
_entity_poly.type
_entity_poly.pdbx_seq_one_letter_code
_entity_poly.pdbx_strand_id
1 'polypeptide(L)'
;MSAPTDRRGWQDATRLPDFIDQLEETGAVPVLELLSDLNEQADFGVEADGVVYHDRGIRVPGYNATFVHEPAGARGRPAWSVEVDTVGPRNTWAKFDDTLSWDVYLLRTRGLAALAWLSDEEYRIEEEEHFPSKDEAVVAGRFSFGIFLHTGESWDEQVERIQSTNAPAYLQSEDGTVHLPQTQSEFYQFVDSTPTSFRTSGGNAPSYLGLLELEVTID
;
A
#
# COMPACT_ATOMS: atom_id res chain seq x y z
N MET A 1 -24.00 -5.96 21.92
CA MET A 1 -22.96 -4.98 22.30
C MET A 1 -22.70 -4.14 21.07
N SER A 2 -22.94 -2.83 21.15
CA SER A 2 -22.82 -1.93 20.00
C SER A 2 -21.34 -1.69 19.71
N ALA A 3 -20.92 -1.98 18.47
CA ALA A 3 -19.58 -1.64 18.00
C ALA A 3 -19.37 -0.10 18.10
N PRO A 4 -18.13 0.36 18.38
CA PRO A 4 -17.83 1.79 18.37
C PRO A 4 -18.21 2.39 17.02
N THR A 5 -19.01 3.46 17.04
CA THR A 5 -19.66 4.05 15.85
C THR A 5 -18.84 5.15 15.19
N ASP A 6 -17.60 5.36 15.64
CA ASP A 6 -16.69 6.36 15.09
C ASP A 6 -15.69 5.70 14.12
N ARG A 7 -16.20 5.11 13.03
CA ARG A 7 -15.36 4.76 11.89
C ARG A 7 -15.02 6.07 11.17
N ARG A 8 -13.85 6.66 11.48
CA ARG A 8 -13.22 7.68 10.62
C ARG A 8 -12.79 7.00 9.31
N GLY A 9 -13.76 6.66 8.46
CA GLY A 9 -13.51 6.13 7.12
C GLY A 9 -12.98 7.21 6.18
N TRP A 10 -12.63 6.79 4.98
CA TRP A 10 -12.37 7.71 3.87
C TRP A 10 -13.65 8.45 3.52
N GLN A 11 -13.53 9.72 3.12
CA GLN A 11 -14.70 10.54 2.78
C GLN A 11 -15.07 10.41 1.32
N ASP A 12 -14.09 10.08 0.50
CA ASP A 12 -14.23 9.93 -0.93
C ASP A 12 -13.29 8.83 -1.44
N ALA A 13 -13.76 8.09 -2.44
CA ALA A 13 -13.01 7.06 -3.15
C ALA A 13 -13.30 7.20 -4.64
N THR A 14 -12.27 7.56 -5.40
CA THR A 14 -12.32 7.63 -6.85
C THR A 14 -11.59 6.42 -7.41
N ARG A 15 -12.32 5.50 -8.03
CA ARG A 15 -11.71 4.39 -8.78
C ARG A 15 -10.95 4.97 -9.98
N LEU A 16 -9.76 4.44 -10.24
CA LEU A 16 -8.94 4.76 -11.41
C LEU A 16 -9.15 3.64 -12.44
N PRO A 17 -10.18 3.77 -13.32
CA PRO A 17 -10.42 2.76 -14.33
C PRO A 17 -9.20 2.66 -15.25
N ASP A 18 -8.94 1.46 -15.75
CA ASP A 18 -7.90 1.17 -16.73
C ASP A 18 -6.46 1.43 -16.24
N PHE A 19 -6.24 1.67 -14.93
CA PHE A 19 -4.90 1.95 -14.40
C PHE A 19 -3.90 0.82 -14.69
N ILE A 20 -4.32 -0.43 -14.55
CA ILE A 20 -3.46 -1.60 -14.82
C ILE A 20 -3.16 -1.71 -16.33
N ASP A 21 -4.16 -1.47 -17.18
CA ASP A 21 -3.97 -1.47 -18.64
C ASP A 21 -3.00 -0.34 -19.06
N GLN A 22 -3.15 0.85 -18.49
CA GLN A 22 -2.23 1.99 -18.70
C GLN A 22 -0.82 1.68 -18.19
N LEU A 23 -0.70 0.95 -17.08
CA LEU A 23 0.58 0.51 -16.55
C LEU A 23 1.28 -0.46 -17.52
N GLU A 24 0.54 -1.40 -18.13
CA GLU A 24 1.07 -2.28 -19.18
C GLU A 24 1.57 -1.49 -20.39
N GLU A 25 0.82 -0.49 -20.84
CA GLU A 25 1.20 0.35 -21.99
C GLU A 25 2.42 1.24 -21.71
N THR A 26 2.48 1.83 -20.52
CA THR A 26 3.51 2.81 -20.13
C THR A 26 4.78 2.12 -19.61
N GLY A 27 4.64 0.92 -19.05
CA GLY A 27 5.72 0.13 -18.45
C GLY A 27 6.02 0.53 -17.00
N ALA A 28 5.93 1.81 -16.65
CA ALA A 28 6.07 2.29 -15.28
C ALA A 28 5.33 3.61 -15.06
N VAL A 29 4.76 3.79 -13.87
CA VAL A 29 4.01 4.99 -13.46
C VAL A 29 4.47 5.43 -12.07
N PRO A 30 5.27 6.50 -11.95
CA PRO A 30 5.61 7.11 -10.67
C PRO A 30 4.37 7.71 -10.00
N VAL A 31 4.23 7.51 -8.69
CA VAL A 31 3.07 7.99 -7.92
C VAL A 31 2.94 9.50 -7.98
N LEU A 32 4.03 10.24 -7.77
CA LEU A 32 3.96 11.71 -7.80
C LEU A 32 3.60 12.26 -9.19
N GLU A 33 3.99 11.57 -10.26
CA GLU A 33 3.60 11.93 -11.63
C GLU A 33 2.11 11.65 -11.86
N LEU A 34 1.63 10.47 -11.47
CA LEU A 34 0.20 10.12 -11.49
C LEU A 34 -0.65 11.16 -10.75
N LEU A 35 -0.21 11.63 -9.58
CA LEU A 35 -0.93 12.67 -8.84
C LEU A 35 -0.98 14.00 -9.59
N SER A 36 0.11 14.38 -10.25
CA SER A 36 0.15 15.58 -11.10
C SER A 36 -0.89 15.47 -12.21
N ASP A 37 -0.91 14.35 -12.94
CA ASP A 37 -1.84 14.11 -14.03
C ASP A 37 -3.30 14.11 -13.57
N LEU A 38 -3.58 13.47 -12.43
CA LEU A 38 -4.92 13.45 -11.84
C LEU A 38 -5.39 14.87 -11.45
N ASN A 39 -4.50 15.68 -10.85
CA ASN A 39 -4.83 17.06 -10.50
C ASN A 39 -5.07 17.93 -11.74
N GLU A 40 -4.30 17.74 -12.82
CA GLU A 40 -4.53 18.46 -14.08
C GLU A 40 -5.88 18.12 -14.72
N GLN A 41 -6.32 16.87 -14.59
CA GLN A 41 -7.56 16.40 -15.19
C GLN A 41 -8.82 16.80 -14.40
N ALA A 42 -8.78 16.75 -13.07
CA ALA A 42 -9.98 16.88 -12.25
C ALA A 42 -9.81 17.64 -10.92
N ASP A 43 -8.70 18.36 -10.72
CA ASP A 43 -8.40 19.17 -9.53
C ASP A 43 -8.73 18.44 -8.21
N PHE A 44 -8.12 17.27 -8.02
CA PHE A 44 -8.32 16.48 -6.81
C PHE A 44 -7.71 17.15 -5.55
N GLY A 45 -6.86 18.17 -5.73
CA GLY A 45 -6.21 18.89 -4.65
C GLY A 45 -5.32 18.00 -3.79
N VAL A 46 -4.73 16.96 -4.40
CA VAL A 46 -3.87 15.99 -3.70
C VAL A 46 -2.42 16.34 -3.95
N GLU A 47 -1.72 16.71 -2.90
CA GLU A 47 -0.28 16.97 -2.93
C GLU A 47 0.45 15.93 -2.06
N ALA A 48 1.72 15.67 -2.37
CA ALA A 48 2.57 14.78 -1.60
C ALA A 48 4.04 15.24 -1.69
N ASP A 49 4.68 15.38 -0.54
CA ASP A 49 6.14 15.56 -0.42
C ASP A 49 6.87 14.22 -0.31
N GLY A 50 6.13 13.16 0.06
CA GLY A 50 6.60 11.79 0.10
C GLY A 50 5.45 10.82 0.31
N VAL A 51 5.79 9.53 0.31
CA VAL A 51 4.85 8.44 0.35
C VAL A 51 5.17 7.43 1.44
N VAL A 52 4.17 6.68 1.89
CA VAL A 52 4.36 5.52 2.78
C VAL A 52 3.68 4.32 2.15
N TYR A 53 4.47 3.37 1.66
CA TYR A 53 3.97 2.07 1.24
C TYR A 53 3.40 1.32 2.44
N HIS A 54 2.24 0.70 2.23
CA HIS A 54 1.49 -0.06 3.21
C HIS A 54 1.26 -1.49 2.72
N ASP A 55 1.61 -2.44 3.56
CA ASP A 55 1.26 -3.85 3.40
C ASP A 55 0.84 -4.40 4.77
N ARG A 56 -0.48 -4.49 5.01
CA ARG A 56 -1.08 -5.14 6.17
C ARG A 56 -0.43 -4.76 7.51
N GLY A 57 -0.07 -3.48 7.63
CA GLY A 57 0.53 -2.88 8.81
C GLY A 57 2.03 -2.63 8.71
N ILE A 58 2.74 -3.19 7.73
CA ILE A 58 4.10 -2.76 7.37
C ILE A 58 4.02 -1.38 6.74
N ARG A 59 4.94 -0.51 7.14
CA ARG A 59 5.01 0.88 6.70
C ARG A 59 6.43 1.23 6.28
N VAL A 60 6.58 1.58 5.01
CA VAL A 60 7.87 1.95 4.41
C VAL A 60 7.77 3.37 3.84
N PRO A 61 8.33 4.38 4.53
CA PRO A 61 8.45 5.71 3.97
C PRO A 61 9.42 5.78 2.80
N GLY A 62 9.05 6.50 1.75
CA GLY A 62 9.88 6.81 0.60
C GLY A 62 9.56 8.19 0.02
N TYR A 63 10.52 8.78 -0.67
CA TYR A 63 10.33 10.06 -1.36
C TYR A 63 9.37 9.92 -2.55
N ASN A 64 9.29 8.72 -3.13
CA ASN A 64 8.32 8.36 -4.15
C ASN A 64 8.10 6.84 -4.16
N ALA A 65 7.11 6.39 -4.92
CA ALA A 65 6.96 5.00 -5.29
C ALA A 65 6.60 4.92 -6.78
N THR A 66 6.90 3.79 -7.41
CA THR A 66 6.68 3.57 -8.84
C THR A 66 5.95 2.26 -9.01
N PHE A 67 4.80 2.31 -9.67
CA PHE A 67 4.17 1.10 -10.20
C PHE A 67 4.92 0.67 -11.45
N VAL A 68 5.23 -0.62 -11.59
CA VAL A 68 6.00 -1.15 -12.71
C VAL A 68 5.27 -2.35 -13.30
N HIS A 69 5.10 -2.36 -14.62
CA HIS A 69 4.63 -3.55 -15.32
C HIS A 69 5.76 -4.58 -15.39
N GLU A 70 5.48 -5.82 -15.01
CA GLU A 70 6.45 -6.91 -15.02
C GLU A 70 6.11 -7.87 -16.16
N PRO A 71 6.71 -7.70 -17.36
CA PRO A 71 6.35 -8.50 -18.52
C PRO A 71 6.59 -9.98 -18.25
N ALA A 72 5.61 -10.81 -18.61
CA ALA A 72 5.70 -12.26 -18.42
C ALA A 72 6.89 -12.83 -19.22
N GLY A 73 7.96 -13.22 -18.53
CA GLY A 73 9.02 -14.01 -19.13
C GLY A 73 8.51 -15.38 -19.58
N ALA A 74 9.29 -16.14 -20.37
CA ALA A 74 8.89 -17.43 -20.97
C ALA A 74 8.40 -18.52 -19.98
N ARG A 75 8.52 -18.31 -18.66
CA ARG A 75 8.02 -19.17 -17.58
C ARG A 75 7.43 -18.38 -16.39
N GLY A 76 7.36 -17.05 -16.49
CA GLY A 76 6.85 -16.19 -15.43
C GLY A 76 5.34 -16.01 -15.57
N ARG A 77 4.64 -15.84 -14.45
CA ARG A 77 3.26 -15.34 -14.47
C ARG A 77 3.29 -13.84 -14.79
N PRO A 78 2.30 -13.31 -15.54
CA PRO A 78 2.09 -11.86 -15.63
C PRO A 78 2.04 -11.26 -14.24
N ALA A 79 2.65 -10.09 -14.07
CA ALA A 79 2.72 -9.41 -12.79
C ALA A 79 2.85 -7.91 -13.01
N TRP A 80 2.67 -7.19 -11.91
CA TRP A 80 3.10 -5.81 -11.77
C TRP A 80 3.70 -5.64 -10.38
N SER A 81 4.45 -4.58 -10.16
CA SER A 81 5.14 -4.36 -8.89
C SER A 81 5.07 -2.91 -8.43
N VAL A 82 5.37 -2.69 -7.16
CA VAL A 82 5.58 -1.38 -6.56
C VAL A 82 7.00 -1.33 -6.03
N GLU A 83 7.80 -0.40 -6.55
CA GLU A 83 9.12 -0.06 -6.04
C GLU A 83 9.05 1.22 -5.24
N VAL A 84 9.68 1.26 -4.07
CA VAL A 84 9.69 2.46 -3.21
C VAL A 84 11.08 3.08 -3.22
N ASP A 85 11.18 4.37 -3.57
CA ASP A 85 12.39 5.17 -3.38
C ASP A 85 12.50 5.54 -1.90
N THR A 86 13.00 4.60 -1.10
CA THR A 86 12.86 4.65 0.35
C THR A 86 13.69 5.77 1.00
N VAL A 87 13.31 6.13 2.23
CA VAL A 87 14.14 6.98 3.07
C VAL A 87 15.30 6.18 3.65
N GLY A 88 16.53 6.57 3.30
CA GLY A 88 17.76 5.97 3.86
C GLY A 88 18.22 4.73 3.09
N PRO A 89 19.02 3.84 3.70
CA PRO A 89 19.60 2.68 3.01
C PRO A 89 18.64 1.48 2.98
N ARG A 90 17.37 1.71 2.66
CA ARG A 90 16.32 0.67 2.67
C ARG A 90 15.93 0.31 1.26
N ASN A 91 15.43 -0.90 1.09
CA ASN A 91 14.89 -1.35 -0.18
C ASN A 91 13.51 -1.93 0.08
N THR A 92 12.55 -1.58 -0.77
CA THR A 92 11.20 -2.14 -0.71
C THR A 92 10.64 -2.34 -2.09
N TRP A 93 10.20 -3.57 -2.33
CA TRP A 93 9.61 -4.00 -3.58
C TRP A 93 8.52 -5.02 -3.30
N ALA A 94 7.34 -4.83 -3.90
CA ALA A 94 6.21 -5.74 -3.76
C ALA A 94 5.71 -6.12 -5.15
N LYS A 95 5.57 -7.43 -5.41
CA LYS A 95 5.12 -7.97 -6.70
C LYS A 95 3.75 -8.60 -6.57
N PHE A 96 2.85 -8.26 -7.48
CA PHE A 96 1.45 -8.67 -7.48
C PHE A 96 1.12 -9.51 -8.71
N ASP A 97 0.21 -10.48 -8.55
CA ASP A 97 -0.27 -11.40 -9.58
C ASP A 97 -1.24 -10.68 -10.51
N ASP A 98 -0.83 -10.44 -11.73
CA ASP A 98 -1.61 -9.74 -12.75
C ASP A 98 -2.62 -10.66 -13.45
N THR A 99 -2.72 -11.92 -13.02
CA THR A 99 -3.83 -12.81 -13.43
C THR A 99 -5.10 -12.56 -12.62
N LEU A 100 -5.02 -11.78 -11.54
CA LEU A 100 -6.19 -11.33 -10.77
C LEU A 100 -6.73 -10.01 -11.31
N SER A 101 -8.02 -9.78 -11.12
CA SER A 101 -8.64 -8.49 -11.43
C SER A 101 -8.41 -7.51 -10.28
N TRP A 102 -7.70 -6.42 -10.56
CA TRP A 102 -7.37 -5.39 -9.57
C TRP A 102 -8.17 -4.12 -9.78
N ASP A 103 -8.61 -3.53 -8.68
CA ASP A 103 -9.15 -2.18 -8.67
C ASP A 103 -8.25 -1.25 -7.88
N VAL A 104 -7.88 -0.13 -8.50
CA VAL A 104 -7.06 0.92 -7.89
C VAL A 104 -7.94 2.13 -7.59
N TYR A 105 -7.76 2.70 -6.41
CA TYR A 105 -8.56 3.78 -5.87
C TYR A 105 -7.68 4.91 -5.37
N LEU A 106 -8.04 6.14 -5.72
CA LEU A 106 -7.62 7.34 -5.00
C LEU A 106 -8.60 7.59 -3.86
N LEU A 107 -8.13 7.45 -2.63
CA LEU A 107 -8.88 7.68 -1.40
C LEU A 107 -8.53 9.04 -0.82
N ARG A 108 -9.54 9.77 -0.34
CA ARG A 108 -9.35 11.10 0.28
C ARG A 108 -10.15 11.25 1.55
N THR A 109 -9.55 11.91 2.52
CA THR A 109 -10.20 12.40 3.73
C THR A 109 -9.57 13.72 4.15
N ARG A 110 -10.01 14.30 5.27
CA ARG A 110 -9.47 15.59 5.73
C ARG A 110 -7.98 15.45 6.07
N GLY A 111 -7.13 16.03 5.21
CA GLY A 111 -5.69 16.11 5.41
C GLY A 111 -4.91 14.82 5.15
N LEU A 112 -5.52 13.83 4.48
CA LEU A 112 -4.85 12.59 4.11
C LEU A 112 -5.43 12.06 2.80
N ALA A 113 -4.55 11.54 1.95
CA ALA A 113 -4.91 10.81 0.75
C ALA A 113 -4.11 9.50 0.66
N ALA A 114 -4.63 8.54 -0.09
CA ALA A 114 -3.91 7.30 -0.39
C ALA A 114 -4.30 6.76 -1.76
N LEU A 115 -3.37 6.07 -2.41
CA LEU A 115 -3.70 5.10 -3.44
C LEU A 115 -3.88 3.75 -2.76
N ALA A 116 -4.98 3.06 -3.00
CA ALA A 116 -5.21 1.72 -2.48
C ALA A 116 -5.60 0.80 -3.64
N TRP A 117 -5.24 -0.49 -3.54
CA TRP A 117 -5.67 -1.47 -4.52
C TRP A 117 -6.22 -2.73 -3.85
N LEU A 118 -7.21 -3.32 -4.51
CA LEU A 118 -7.97 -4.46 -3.99
C LEU A 118 -8.35 -5.42 -5.12
N SER A 119 -7.98 -6.69 -5.00
CA SER A 119 -8.35 -7.72 -5.97
C SER A 119 -9.80 -8.20 -5.77
N ASP A 120 -10.40 -8.75 -6.83
CA ASP A 120 -11.72 -9.42 -6.74
C ASP A 120 -11.67 -10.58 -5.74
N GLU A 121 -10.57 -11.34 -5.74
CA GLU A 121 -10.32 -12.46 -4.84
C GLU A 121 -10.23 -12.05 -3.38
N GLU A 122 -9.46 -11.01 -3.03
CA GLU A 122 -9.35 -10.50 -1.67
C GLU A 122 -10.72 -10.03 -1.17
N TYR A 123 -11.42 -9.22 -1.97
CA TYR A 123 -12.75 -8.73 -1.61
C TYR A 123 -13.74 -9.86 -1.35
N ARG A 124 -13.82 -10.84 -2.25
CA ARG A 124 -14.73 -11.98 -2.14
C ARG A 124 -14.48 -12.83 -0.89
N ILE A 125 -13.24 -12.92 -0.43
CA ILE A 125 -12.87 -13.77 0.70
C ILE A 125 -12.95 -13.03 2.03
N GLU A 126 -12.50 -11.78 2.10
CA GLU A 126 -12.39 -11.05 3.36
C GLU A 126 -13.57 -10.10 3.63
N GLU A 127 -14.20 -9.53 2.59
CA GLU A 127 -15.04 -8.33 2.74
C GLU A 127 -16.49 -8.47 2.22
N GLU A 128 -16.78 -9.37 1.27
CA GLU A 128 -18.11 -9.51 0.63
C GLU A 128 -19.25 -9.82 1.63
N GLU A 129 -18.96 -10.50 2.74
CA GLU A 129 -19.98 -10.76 3.78
C GLU A 129 -20.39 -9.50 4.56
N HIS A 130 -19.54 -8.46 4.55
CA HIS A 130 -19.69 -7.25 5.36
C HIS A 130 -20.01 -6.01 4.53
N PHE A 131 -19.61 -6.00 3.26
CA PHE A 131 -19.78 -4.88 2.35
C PHE A 131 -20.41 -5.35 1.03
N PRO A 132 -21.32 -4.58 0.43
CA PRO A 132 -22.00 -4.96 -0.80
C PRO A 132 -21.17 -4.71 -2.07
N SER A 133 -20.13 -3.88 -1.99
CA SER A 133 -19.18 -3.62 -3.07
C SER A 133 -17.77 -3.35 -2.55
N LYS A 134 -16.77 -3.48 -3.44
CA LYS A 134 -15.40 -3.04 -3.14
C LYS A 134 -15.36 -1.59 -2.72
N ASP A 135 -16.02 -0.69 -3.47
CA ASP A 135 -16.05 0.75 -3.18
C ASP A 135 -16.45 1.03 -1.72
N GLU A 136 -17.49 0.36 -1.20
CA GLU A 136 -17.91 0.51 0.20
C GLU A 136 -16.87 -0.06 1.18
N ALA A 137 -16.22 -1.17 0.83
CA ALA A 137 -15.15 -1.75 1.63
C ALA A 137 -13.93 -0.81 1.71
N VAL A 138 -13.44 -0.28 0.58
CA VAL A 138 -12.27 0.62 0.56
C VAL A 138 -12.56 1.94 1.29
N VAL A 139 -13.77 2.50 1.11
CA VAL A 139 -14.22 3.69 1.85
C VAL A 139 -14.22 3.43 3.37
N ALA A 140 -14.61 2.23 3.79
CA ALA A 140 -14.54 1.80 5.18
C ALA A 140 -13.11 1.49 5.67
N GLY A 141 -12.09 1.65 4.83
CA GLY A 141 -10.68 1.41 5.14
C GLY A 141 -10.27 -0.05 5.02
N ARG A 142 -10.99 -0.85 4.23
CA ARG A 142 -10.71 -2.28 4.02
C ARG A 142 -9.92 -2.47 2.73
N PHE A 143 -8.60 -2.57 2.89
CA PHE A 143 -7.65 -2.94 1.84
C PHE A 143 -6.35 -3.40 2.50
N SER A 144 -5.70 -4.43 1.93
CA SER A 144 -4.41 -4.90 2.43
C SER A 144 -3.24 -4.01 2.04
N PHE A 145 -3.34 -3.31 0.91
CA PHE A 145 -2.21 -2.64 0.28
C PHE A 145 -2.53 -1.21 -0.13
N GLY A 146 -1.54 -0.33 -0.02
CA GLY A 146 -1.71 1.05 -0.47
C GLY A 146 -0.46 1.90 -0.34
N ILE A 147 -0.56 3.13 -0.80
CA ILE A 147 0.47 4.16 -0.73
C ILE A 147 -0.19 5.40 -0.12
N PHE A 148 0.19 5.72 1.11
CA PHE A 148 -0.30 6.89 1.82
C PHE A 148 0.50 8.11 1.40
N LEU A 149 -0.20 9.22 1.18
CA LEU A 149 0.34 10.46 0.64
C LEU A 149 0.49 11.47 1.77
N HIS A 150 1.71 11.95 1.99
CA HIS A 150 2.06 12.82 3.11
C HIS A 150 2.65 14.14 2.61
N THR A 151 2.31 15.23 3.31
CA THR A 151 2.81 16.58 3.05
C THR A 151 3.23 17.29 4.32
N GLY A 152 4.13 18.26 4.20
CA GLY A 152 4.64 19.13 5.25
C GLY A 152 5.08 18.37 6.50
N GLU A 153 4.62 18.84 7.66
CA GLU A 153 4.95 18.24 8.96
C GLU A 153 4.61 16.75 9.04
N SER A 154 3.55 16.30 8.36
CA SER A 154 3.16 14.88 8.39
C SER A 154 4.17 13.98 7.68
N TRP A 155 4.85 14.51 6.66
CA TRP A 155 5.92 13.83 5.95
C TRP A 155 7.22 13.85 6.75
N ASP A 156 7.56 15.01 7.32
CA ASP A 156 8.73 15.15 8.21
C ASP A 156 8.68 14.13 9.36
N GLU A 157 7.50 13.92 9.97
CA GLU A 157 7.30 12.90 11.00
C GLU A 157 7.59 11.46 10.49
N GLN A 158 7.30 11.13 9.23
CA GLN A 158 7.62 9.81 8.67
C GLN A 158 9.12 9.62 8.51
N VAL A 159 9.80 10.65 8.02
CA VAL A 159 11.25 10.67 7.82
C VAL A 159 11.96 10.54 9.16
N GLU A 160 11.61 11.36 10.15
CA GLU A 160 12.19 11.30 11.50
C GLU A 160 11.98 9.92 12.14
N ARG A 161 10.76 9.39 12.02
CA ARG A 161 10.41 8.09 12.58
C ARG A 161 11.25 6.97 12.00
N ILE A 162 11.34 6.84 10.68
CA ILE A 162 12.10 5.75 10.06
C ILE A 162 13.61 5.93 10.24
N GLN A 163 14.10 7.16 10.32
CA GLN A 163 15.52 7.44 10.60
C GLN A 163 15.93 7.14 12.05
N SER A 164 14.97 7.07 12.97
CA SER A 164 15.22 6.70 14.37
C SER A 164 15.50 5.21 14.59
N THR A 165 15.45 4.40 13.53
CA THR A 165 15.65 2.95 13.59
C THR A 165 16.59 2.44 12.48
N ASN A 166 17.23 1.28 12.70
CA ASN A 166 17.94 0.50 11.68
C ASN A 166 17.12 -0.72 11.22
N ALA A 167 15.79 -0.66 11.33
CA ALA A 167 14.88 -1.61 10.70
C ALA A 167 14.51 -1.16 9.28
N PRO A 168 14.14 -2.11 8.40
CA PRO A 168 13.75 -1.80 7.03
C PRO A 168 12.39 -1.10 6.93
N ALA A 169 11.55 -1.24 7.95
CA ALA A 169 10.22 -0.65 8.02
C ALA A 169 9.80 -0.48 9.48
N TYR A 170 8.74 0.29 9.70
CA TYR A 170 8.00 0.26 10.96
C TYR A 170 6.67 -0.47 10.81
N LEU A 171 6.06 -0.85 11.93
CA LEU A 171 4.78 -1.55 11.96
C LEU A 171 3.72 -0.66 12.57
N GLN A 172 2.50 -0.76 12.04
CA GLN A 172 1.32 -0.10 12.59
C GLN A 172 0.20 -1.13 12.73
N SER A 173 -0.29 -1.29 13.97
CA SER A 173 -1.41 -2.16 14.28
C SER A 173 -2.76 -1.56 13.84
N GLU A 174 -3.80 -2.39 13.80
CA GLU A 174 -5.16 -1.95 13.43
C GLU A 174 -5.73 -0.86 14.36
N ASP A 175 -5.29 -0.82 15.62
CA ASP A 175 -5.67 0.23 16.57
C ASP A 175 -4.87 1.54 16.39
N GLY A 176 -3.97 1.58 15.40
CA GLY A 176 -3.12 2.71 15.08
C GLY A 176 -1.80 2.75 15.85
N THR A 177 -1.55 1.82 16.77
CA THR A 177 -0.30 1.74 17.54
C THR A 177 0.88 1.54 16.61
N VAL A 178 1.91 2.37 16.76
CA VAL A 178 3.15 2.29 15.99
C VAL A 178 4.21 1.54 16.78
N HIS A 179 4.82 0.55 16.15
CA HIS A 179 5.97 -0.18 16.65
C HIS A 179 7.19 0.12 15.77
N LEU A 180 8.30 0.47 16.41
CA LEU A 180 9.57 0.78 15.78
C LEU A 180 10.60 -0.29 16.16
N PRO A 181 10.65 -1.43 15.42
CA PRO A 181 11.74 -2.39 15.58
C PRO A 181 13.07 -1.66 15.40
N GLN A 182 14.12 -2.04 16.09
CA GLN A 182 15.43 -1.38 16.05
C GLN A 182 16.38 -2.00 15.02
N THR A 183 16.10 -3.22 14.58
CA THR A 183 16.93 -3.98 13.64
C THR A 183 16.06 -4.76 12.65
N GLN A 184 16.63 -5.16 11.51
CA GLN A 184 15.94 -6.03 10.55
C GLN A 184 15.49 -7.37 11.17
N SER A 185 16.32 -7.99 12.03
CA SER A 185 15.94 -9.24 12.69
C SER A 185 14.74 -9.06 13.63
N GLU A 186 14.70 -7.95 14.37
CA GLU A 186 13.57 -7.63 15.25
C GLU A 186 12.30 -7.34 14.44
N PHE A 187 12.42 -6.64 13.31
CA PHE A 187 11.31 -6.42 12.38
C PHE A 187 10.68 -7.74 11.92
N TYR A 188 11.49 -8.70 11.44
CA TYR A 188 10.98 -9.99 11.01
C TYR A 188 10.43 -10.84 12.16
N GLN A 189 10.99 -10.73 13.37
CA GLN A 189 10.40 -11.36 14.55
C GLN A 189 8.99 -10.83 14.83
N PHE A 190 8.76 -9.53 14.70
CA PHE A 190 7.41 -8.97 14.84
C PHE A 190 6.48 -9.44 13.73
N VAL A 191 6.90 -9.36 12.47
CA VAL A 191 6.15 -9.87 11.31
C VAL A 191 5.70 -11.32 11.53
N ASP A 192 6.62 -12.19 11.96
CA ASP A 192 6.36 -13.61 12.18
C ASP A 192 5.50 -13.89 13.44
N SER A 193 5.63 -13.05 14.47
CA SER A 193 4.98 -13.27 15.78
C SER A 193 3.59 -12.63 15.93
N THR A 194 3.25 -11.68 15.08
CA THR A 194 1.97 -10.95 15.13
C THR A 194 0.85 -11.82 14.50
N PRO A 195 -0.45 -11.60 14.80
CA PRO A 195 -1.58 -12.28 14.15
C PRO A 195 -1.48 -12.36 12.63
N THR A 196 -2.27 -13.28 12.04
CA THR A 196 -2.23 -13.69 10.63
C THR A 196 -2.18 -12.55 9.59
N SER A 197 -2.59 -11.33 9.97
CA SER A 197 -2.44 -10.12 9.15
C SER A 197 -0.99 -9.78 8.81
N PHE A 198 -0.04 -9.99 9.71
CA PHE A 198 1.38 -9.68 9.49
C PHE A 198 2.22 -10.88 9.02
N ARG A 199 1.74 -12.13 9.18
CA ARG A 199 2.53 -13.38 9.00
C ARG A 199 2.95 -13.70 7.55
N THR A 200 2.79 -12.76 6.64
CA THR A 200 2.68 -13.06 5.20
C THR A 200 3.66 -12.31 4.32
N SER A 201 4.37 -11.32 4.87
CA SER A 201 5.43 -10.61 4.19
C SER A 201 6.72 -11.45 4.16
N GLY A 202 6.89 -12.22 3.09
CA GLY A 202 8.00 -13.14 2.88
C GLY A 202 7.60 -14.44 2.17
N GLY A 203 6.80 -14.34 1.10
CA GLY A 203 6.47 -15.48 0.22
C GLY A 203 5.41 -16.47 0.73
N ASN A 204 4.75 -16.20 1.85
CA ASN A 204 3.69 -17.05 2.42
C ASN A 204 2.34 -16.34 2.58
N ALA A 205 2.14 -15.22 1.88
CA ALA A 205 0.83 -14.60 1.80
C ALA A 205 -0.22 -15.58 1.26
N PRO A 206 -1.44 -15.59 1.82
CA PRO A 206 -2.53 -16.31 1.21
C PRO A 206 -2.64 -15.89 -0.26
N SER A 207 -2.65 -16.89 -1.15
CA SER A 207 -2.59 -16.63 -2.60
C SER A 207 -3.72 -15.73 -3.12
N TYR A 208 -4.84 -15.66 -2.39
CA TYR A 208 -5.96 -14.79 -2.75
C TYR A 208 -5.65 -13.30 -2.62
N LEU A 209 -4.62 -12.93 -1.84
CA LEU A 209 -4.15 -11.54 -1.75
C LEU A 209 -3.40 -11.11 -2.99
N GLY A 210 -3.06 -12.02 -3.91
CA GLY A 210 -2.32 -11.71 -5.12
C GLY A 210 -0.87 -11.25 -4.91
N LEU A 211 -0.37 -11.16 -3.68
CA LEU A 211 1.03 -10.85 -3.40
C LEU A 211 1.92 -12.05 -3.74
N LEU A 212 2.74 -11.93 -4.79
CA LEU A 212 3.69 -12.95 -5.24
C LEU A 212 5.00 -12.88 -4.48
N GLU A 213 5.50 -11.67 -4.24
CA GLU A 213 6.78 -11.43 -3.58
C GLU A 213 6.74 -10.11 -2.81
N LEU A 214 7.42 -10.06 -1.67
CA LEU A 214 7.65 -8.84 -0.91
C LEU A 214 9.08 -8.86 -0.37
N GLU A 215 9.85 -7.87 -0.78
CA GLU A 215 11.17 -7.57 -0.26
C GLU A 215 11.10 -6.27 0.56
N VAL A 216 11.56 -6.33 1.81
CA VAL A 216 11.63 -5.18 2.73
C VAL A 216 12.93 -5.31 3.54
N THR A 217 13.98 -4.65 3.08
CA THR A 217 15.36 -4.85 3.58
C THR A 217 16.06 -3.53 3.88
N ILE A 218 17.16 -3.61 4.62
CA ILE A 218 18.06 -2.49 4.90
C ILE A 218 19.51 -2.97 4.67
N ASP A 219 20.32 -2.16 4.01
CA ASP A 219 21.72 -2.46 3.66
C ASP A 219 22.71 -2.25 4.81
#